data_AF-X1F2X4-F1
#
_entry.id   AF-X1F2X4-F1
#
_cell.length_a   1.000
_cell.length_b   1.000
_cell.length_c   1.000
_cell.angle_alpha   90.00
_cell.angle_beta   90.00
_cell.angle_gamma   90.00
#
_symmetry.space_group_name_H-M   'P 1'
#
loop_
_entity.id
_entity.type
_entity.pdbx_description
1 polymer ?
#
loop_
_entity_poly.entity_id
_entity_poly.type
_entity_poly.pdbx_seq_one_letter_code
_entity_poly.pdbx_strand_id
1 'polypeptide(L)'
;MNFEIPKETNTGKVLEVTIGATSAHGGTRTHTVKIGGSTALPFHFFEGHHPHPPRVAMEVFDKKPEKYPALLLDYFGDVIDHPGDMAKKCVDEYGAEMISIRLDGTHPEKGNKSADEAAETVRLVLDSVGVPVIVTGH
;
A
#
# COMPACT_ATOMS: atom_id res chain seq x y z
N MET A 1 -36.47 17.53 -28.39
CA MET A 1 -35.18 16.93 -28.77
C MET A 1 -34.69 16.11 -27.61
N ASN A 2 -34.32 14.85 -27.83
CA ASN A 2 -33.65 14.04 -26.81
C ASN A 2 -32.15 14.31 -26.89
N PHE A 3 -31.53 14.44 -25.72
CA PHE A 3 -30.08 14.52 -25.57
C PHE A 3 -29.55 13.13 -25.20
N GLU A 4 -28.54 12.67 -25.93
CA GLU A 4 -27.82 11.44 -25.64
C GLU A 4 -26.38 11.77 -25.27
N ILE A 5 -25.87 11.15 -24.20
CA ILE A 5 -24.49 11.35 -23.76
C ILE A 5 -23.58 10.59 -24.72
N PRO A 6 -22.62 11.25 -25.39
CA PRO A 6 -21.63 10.57 -26.22
C PRO A 6 -20.82 9.58 -25.37
N LYS A 7 -20.57 8.39 -25.91
CA LYS A 7 -19.77 7.35 -25.24
C LYS A 7 -18.61 6.96 -26.11
N GLU A 8 -17.41 6.97 -25.53
CA GLU A 8 -16.22 6.48 -26.21
C GLU A 8 -16.00 5.00 -25.90
N THR A 9 -15.71 4.20 -26.93
CA THR A 9 -15.43 2.77 -26.75
C THR A 9 -13.94 2.52 -26.79
N ASN A 10 -13.37 2.08 -25.66
CA ASN A 10 -11.97 1.66 -25.59
C ASN A 10 -11.84 0.18 -25.93
N THR A 11 -10.95 -0.15 -26.87
CA THR A 11 -10.67 -1.54 -27.26
C THR A 11 -9.77 -2.28 -26.27
N GLY A 12 -9.06 -1.53 -25.41
CA GLY A 12 -8.18 -2.05 -24.38
C GLY A 12 -8.77 -1.94 -22.97
N LYS A 13 -8.13 -2.63 -22.02
CA LYS A 13 -8.40 -2.52 -20.58
C LYS A 13 -7.11 -2.39 -19.80
N VAL A 14 -7.15 -1.66 -18.69
CA VAL A 14 -6.06 -1.67 -17.71
C VAL A 14 -5.94 -3.09 -17.14
N LEU A 15 -4.72 -3.59 -17.00
CA LEU A 15 -4.48 -4.91 -16.41
C LEU A 15 -4.99 -4.94 -14.96
N GLU A 16 -5.63 -6.05 -14.59
CA GLU A 16 -5.99 -6.31 -13.20
C GLU A 16 -4.78 -6.93 -12.49
N VAL A 17 -4.42 -6.37 -11.33
CA VAL A 17 -3.34 -6.87 -10.48
C VAL A 17 -3.91 -7.22 -9.11
N THR A 18 -3.58 -8.41 -8.62
CA THR A 18 -3.91 -8.84 -7.25
C THR A 18 -2.69 -8.71 -6.36
N ILE A 19 -2.85 -8.03 -5.22
CA ILE A 19 -1.80 -7.75 -4.24
C ILE A 19 -2.12 -8.55 -2.96
N GLY A 20 -1.11 -9.29 -2.48
CA GLY A 20 -1.23 -10.18 -1.31
C GLY A 20 -1.68 -11.60 -1.68
N ALA A 21 -1.52 -12.52 -0.72
CA ALA A 21 -1.94 -13.91 -0.83
C ALA A 21 -2.42 -14.42 0.54
N THR A 22 -3.57 -15.09 0.55
CA THR A 22 -4.12 -15.75 1.74
C THR A 22 -3.54 -17.14 1.93
N SER A 23 -3.86 -17.81 3.05
CA SER A 23 -3.43 -19.18 3.33
C SER A 23 -3.85 -20.17 2.23
N ALA A 24 -5.02 -19.98 1.63
CA ALA A 24 -5.49 -20.77 0.48
C ALA A 24 -4.60 -20.63 -0.77
N HIS A 25 -3.78 -19.58 -0.85
CA HIS A 25 -2.88 -19.27 -1.96
C HIS A 25 -1.41 -19.27 -1.51
N GLY A 26 -1.08 -19.91 -0.38
CA GLY A 26 0.29 -20.04 0.12
C GLY A 26 0.87 -18.81 0.81
N GLY A 27 0.07 -17.78 1.08
CA GLY A 27 0.47 -16.59 1.83
C GLY A 27 -0.11 -16.54 3.24
N THR A 28 0.14 -15.45 3.95
CA THR A 28 -0.30 -15.24 5.35
C THR A 28 -1.22 -14.04 5.50
N ARG A 29 -1.61 -13.38 4.40
CA ARG A 29 -2.52 -12.23 4.46
C ARG A 29 -3.94 -12.69 4.79
N THR A 30 -4.72 -11.85 5.44
CA THR A 30 -6.13 -12.16 5.75
C THR A 30 -7.04 -11.98 4.54
N HIS A 31 -6.64 -11.12 3.60
CA HIS A 31 -7.33 -10.87 2.34
C HIS A 31 -6.34 -10.38 1.26
N THR A 32 -6.84 -10.22 0.04
CA THR A 32 -6.10 -9.64 -1.09
C THR A 32 -6.76 -8.35 -1.54
N VAL A 33 -5.99 -7.46 -2.16
CA VAL A 33 -6.49 -6.22 -2.78
C VAL A 33 -6.29 -6.31 -4.29
N LYS A 34 -7.33 -5.97 -5.05
CA LYS A 34 -7.27 -5.89 -6.51
C LYS A 34 -7.30 -4.44 -6.97
N ILE A 35 -6.50 -4.14 -8.00
CA ILE A 35 -6.43 -2.83 -8.65
C ILE A 35 -6.49 -2.99 -10.17
N GLY A 36 -6.84 -1.92 -10.87
CA GLY A 36 -6.90 -1.89 -12.34
C GLY A 36 -8.21 -2.42 -12.90
N GLY A 37 -8.18 -3.02 -14.09
CA GLY A 37 -9.37 -3.55 -14.76
C GLY A 37 -10.28 -2.50 -15.44
N SER A 38 -9.98 -1.20 -15.31
CA SER A 38 -10.78 -0.13 -15.92
C SER A 38 -10.79 -0.21 -17.45
N THR A 39 -11.95 0.05 -18.05
CA THR A 39 -12.16 0.07 -19.52
C THR A 39 -12.52 1.46 -20.06
N ALA A 40 -12.42 2.50 -19.24
CA ALA A 40 -12.66 3.90 -19.61
C ALA A 40 -11.77 4.84 -18.81
N LEU A 41 -11.87 6.13 -19.10
CA LEU A 41 -11.19 7.20 -18.35
C LEU A 41 -11.60 7.19 -16.86
N PRO A 42 -10.76 7.69 -15.94
CA PRO A 42 -11.05 7.67 -14.51
C PRO A 42 -12.43 8.26 -14.19
N PHE A 43 -13.27 7.48 -13.50
CA PHE A 43 -14.61 7.86 -13.04
C PHE A 43 -15.67 8.07 -14.15
N HIS A 44 -15.40 7.64 -15.38
CA HIS A 44 -16.36 7.67 -16.50
C HIS A 44 -17.32 6.45 -16.46
N PHE A 45 -18.08 6.34 -15.37
CA PHE A 45 -18.97 5.20 -15.10
C PHE A 45 -20.09 5.00 -16.13
N PHE A 46 -20.36 6.00 -16.98
CA PHE A 46 -21.41 5.97 -17.99
C PHE A 46 -21.00 5.27 -19.30
N GLU A 47 -19.69 5.13 -19.54
CA GLU A 47 -19.10 4.60 -20.79
C GLU A 47 -18.09 3.47 -20.58
N GLY A 48 -17.81 3.06 -19.34
CA GLY A 48 -16.97 1.89 -19.09
C GLY A 48 -17.13 1.28 -17.71
N HIS A 49 -16.45 0.16 -17.50
CA HIS A 49 -16.42 -0.55 -16.23
C HIS A 49 -15.18 -0.15 -15.43
N HIS A 50 -15.38 0.16 -14.15
CA HIS A 50 -14.31 0.38 -13.17
C HIS A 50 -14.48 -0.61 -12.01
N PRO A 51 -13.93 -1.84 -12.10
CA PRO A 51 -14.24 -2.92 -11.15
C PRO A 51 -13.63 -2.69 -9.76
N HIS A 52 -12.52 -1.94 -9.69
CA HIS A 52 -11.79 -1.70 -8.46
C HIS A 52 -11.60 -0.19 -8.22
N PRO A 53 -11.90 0.32 -7.02
CA PRO A 53 -11.62 1.71 -6.69
C PRO A 53 -10.10 1.95 -6.56
N PRO A 54 -9.63 3.20 -6.67
CA PRO A 54 -8.28 3.57 -6.24
C PRO A 54 -8.03 3.14 -4.79
N ARG A 55 -6.81 2.70 -4.50
CA ARG A 55 -6.41 2.20 -3.17
C ARG A 55 -5.36 3.11 -2.56
N VAL A 56 -5.39 3.22 -1.24
CA VAL A 56 -4.42 3.98 -0.45
C VAL A 56 -3.68 3.04 0.47
N ALA A 57 -2.35 3.09 0.42
CA ALA A 57 -1.48 2.41 1.38
C ALA A 57 -0.86 3.44 2.31
N MET A 58 -0.78 3.13 3.60
CA MET A 58 -0.08 3.97 4.56
C MET A 58 1.37 3.53 4.72
N GLU A 59 2.24 4.52 4.92
CA GLU A 59 3.66 4.29 4.98
C GLU A 59 4.13 3.90 6.38
N VAL A 60 5.05 2.94 6.43
CA VAL A 60 5.77 2.49 7.63
C VAL A 60 7.26 2.52 7.31
N PHE A 61 8.07 2.90 8.30
CA PHE A 61 9.50 3.11 8.12
C PHE A 61 10.31 2.07 8.86
N ASP A 62 11.43 1.65 8.29
CA ASP A 62 12.43 0.86 9.02
C ASP A 62 13.38 1.73 9.87
N LYS A 63 13.47 3.02 9.54
CA LYS A 63 14.22 4.05 10.25
C LYS A 63 13.37 5.32 10.32
N LYS A 64 13.30 5.97 11.50
CA LYS A 64 12.59 7.24 11.67
C LYS A 64 13.04 8.29 10.65
N PRO A 65 12.10 8.90 9.89
CA PRO A 65 12.44 9.87 8.87
C PRO A 65 12.83 11.23 9.49
N GLU A 66 14.10 11.60 9.36
CA GLU A 66 14.67 12.83 9.93
C GLU A 66 14.12 14.11 9.28
N LYS A 67 13.64 14.03 8.03
CA LYS A 67 13.15 15.18 7.26
C LYS A 67 11.65 15.44 7.43
N TYR A 68 10.93 14.56 8.13
CA TYR A 68 9.48 14.71 8.26
C TYR A 68 9.18 15.77 9.33
N PRO A 69 8.25 16.72 9.06
CA PRO A 69 7.80 17.67 10.06
C PRO A 69 7.23 16.95 11.30
N ALA A 70 7.36 17.56 12.48
CA ALA A 70 6.85 17.01 13.73
C ALA A 70 5.36 16.61 13.64
N LEU A 71 4.55 17.45 12.99
CA LEU A 71 3.13 17.17 12.76
C LEU A 71 2.86 15.85 12.01
N LEU A 72 3.74 15.42 11.12
CA LEU A 72 3.61 14.11 10.46
C LEU A 72 4.05 12.97 11.38
N LEU A 73 5.08 13.20 12.20
CA LEU A 73 5.57 12.21 13.15
C LEU A 73 4.58 11.96 14.29
N ASP A 74 3.80 12.96 14.68
CA ASP A 74 2.79 12.88 15.74
C ASP A 74 1.68 11.85 15.43
N TYR A 75 1.39 11.59 14.15
CA TYR A 75 0.48 10.49 13.76
C TYR A 75 1.00 9.14 14.24
N PHE A 76 2.31 8.91 14.17
CA PHE A 76 2.89 7.68 14.70
C PHE A 76 3.06 7.78 16.22
N GLY A 77 3.47 8.94 16.74
CA GLY A 77 3.70 9.14 18.17
C GLY A 77 4.77 8.16 18.67
N ASP A 78 4.46 7.45 19.75
CA ASP A 78 5.42 6.56 20.43
C ASP A 78 5.82 5.33 19.59
N VAL A 79 5.06 4.99 18.54
CA VAL A 79 5.38 3.82 17.70
C VAL A 79 6.32 4.14 16.53
N ILE A 80 6.77 5.38 16.34
CA ILE A 80 7.57 5.80 15.17
C ILE A 80 8.86 4.99 14.95
N ASP A 81 9.42 4.40 16.01
CA ASP A 81 10.63 3.57 15.94
C ASP A 81 10.32 2.05 15.97
N HIS A 82 9.04 1.67 15.86
CA HIS A 82 8.54 0.30 15.96
C HIS A 82 7.70 -0.08 14.73
N PRO A 83 8.33 -0.61 13.65
CA PRO A 83 7.66 -0.83 12.36
C PRO A 83 6.40 -1.70 12.43
N GLY A 84 6.42 -2.77 13.23
CA GLY A 84 5.25 -3.63 13.43
C GLY A 84 4.07 -2.90 14.08
N ASP A 85 4.35 -2.07 15.08
CA ASP A 85 3.33 -1.31 15.81
C ASP A 85 2.85 -0.10 15.00
N MET A 86 3.71 0.54 14.20
CA MET A 86 3.28 1.53 13.19
C MET A 86 2.30 0.90 12.20
N ALA A 87 2.60 -0.30 11.69
CA ALA A 87 1.73 -0.98 10.75
C ALA A 87 0.36 -1.29 11.36
N LYS A 88 0.33 -1.80 12.60
CA LYS A 88 -0.93 -2.02 13.34
C LYS A 88 -1.72 -0.73 13.51
N LYS A 89 -1.06 0.34 13.98
CA LYS A 89 -1.72 1.64 14.14
C LYS A 89 -2.31 2.15 12.83
N CYS A 90 -1.58 2.04 11.72
CA CYS A 90 -2.08 2.40 10.39
C CYS A 90 -3.34 1.60 9.99
N VAL A 91 -3.38 0.30 10.28
CA VAL A 91 -4.53 -0.55 9.95
C VAL A 91 -5.70 -0.29 10.91
N ASP A 92 -5.46 -0.36 12.21
CA ASP A 92 -6.49 -0.42 13.25
C ASP A 92 -7.10 0.96 13.54
N GLU A 93 -6.29 2.03 13.54
CA GLU A 93 -6.76 3.39 13.85
C GLU A 93 -7.07 4.21 12.60
N TYR A 94 -6.30 4.04 11.52
CA TYR A 94 -6.41 4.87 10.32
C TYR A 94 -7.09 4.18 9.14
N GLY A 95 -7.41 2.89 9.27
CA GLY A 95 -8.14 2.14 8.25
C GLY A 95 -7.32 1.85 6.99
N ALA A 96 -6.00 1.73 7.10
CA ALA A 96 -5.14 1.40 5.97
C ALA A 96 -5.51 0.02 5.39
N GLU A 97 -5.90 -0.01 4.11
CA GLU A 97 -6.20 -1.26 3.39
C GLU A 97 -4.94 -2.02 2.96
N MET A 98 -3.79 -1.32 2.95
CA MET A 98 -2.47 -1.85 2.61
C MET A 98 -1.39 -1.08 3.36
N ILE A 99 -0.23 -1.70 3.55
CA ILE A 99 0.96 -1.06 4.14
C ILE A 99 2.06 -0.93 3.09
N SER A 100 2.72 0.21 3.04
CA SER A 100 3.95 0.42 2.27
C SER A 100 5.13 0.56 3.22
N ILE A 101 6.02 -0.42 3.23
CA ILE A 101 7.26 -0.39 4.01
C ILE A 101 8.32 0.33 3.19
N ARG A 102 8.79 1.47 3.68
CA ARG A 102 9.95 2.17 3.12
C ARG A 102 11.20 1.77 3.88
N LEU A 103 12.10 1.06 3.20
CA LEU A 103 13.38 0.60 3.72
C LEU A 103 14.46 1.67 3.52
N ASP A 104 14.28 2.84 4.13
CA ASP A 104 15.24 3.95 3.99
C ASP A 104 16.59 3.66 4.68
N GLY A 105 16.59 2.80 5.70
CA GLY A 105 17.79 2.38 6.41
C GLY A 105 18.77 1.57 5.56
N THR A 106 18.34 0.99 4.42
CA THR A 106 19.24 0.25 3.52
C THR A 106 20.15 1.17 2.70
N HIS A 107 19.88 2.48 2.66
CA HIS A 107 20.76 3.41 1.96
C HIS A 107 22.13 3.48 2.65
N PRO A 108 23.26 3.37 1.91
CA PRO A 108 24.61 3.32 2.49
C PRO A 108 24.94 4.50 3.42
N GLU A 109 24.46 5.69 3.08
CA GLU A 109 24.71 6.92 3.87
C GLU A 109 23.69 7.19 4.98
N LYS A 110 22.61 6.42 5.10
CA LYS A 110 21.55 6.68 6.09
C LYS A 110 21.51 5.67 7.23
N GLY A 111 21.94 4.44 6.96
CA GLY A 111 21.97 3.37 7.95
C GLY A 111 22.81 2.19 7.50
N ASN A 112 22.93 1.98 6.17
CA ASN A 112 23.64 0.85 5.58
C ASN A 112 23.18 -0.50 6.14
N LYS A 113 21.88 -0.62 6.44
CA LYS A 113 21.31 -1.87 6.93
C LYS A 113 21.52 -2.97 5.89
N SER A 114 21.90 -4.14 6.38
CA SER A 114 22.03 -5.34 5.57
C SER A 114 20.67 -5.81 5.01
N ALA A 115 20.74 -6.68 4.01
CA ALA A 115 19.54 -7.33 3.48
C ALA A 115 18.80 -8.15 4.56
N ASP A 116 19.54 -8.76 5.49
CA ASP A 116 18.96 -9.55 6.59
C ASP A 116 18.17 -8.65 7.56
N GLU A 117 18.73 -7.51 7.97
CA GLU A 117 18.03 -6.54 8.83
C GLU A 117 16.78 -5.96 8.14
N ALA A 118 16.86 -5.71 6.83
CA ALA A 118 15.72 -5.27 6.05
C ALA A 118 14.63 -6.36 5.98
N ALA A 119 15.01 -7.61 5.74
CA ALA A 119 14.10 -8.76 5.71
C ALA A 119 13.45 -9.00 7.08
N GLU A 120 14.19 -8.83 8.18
CA GLU A 120 13.63 -8.89 9.54
C GLU A 120 12.58 -7.80 9.77
N THR A 121 12.83 -6.58 9.31
CA THR A 121 11.84 -5.48 9.40
C THR A 121 10.58 -5.82 8.61
N VAL A 122 10.72 -6.34 7.39
CA VAL A 122 9.59 -6.78 6.57
C VAL A 122 8.81 -7.89 7.28
N ARG A 123 9.52 -8.86 7.88
CA ARG A 123 8.90 -9.96 8.64
C ARG A 123 8.11 -9.45 9.84
N LEU A 124 8.66 -8.51 10.60
CA LEU A 124 7.99 -7.90 11.74
C LEU A 124 6.65 -7.25 11.33
N VAL A 125 6.63 -6.53 10.21
CA VAL A 125 5.39 -5.93 9.68
C VAL A 125 4.42 -7.01 9.20
N LEU A 126 4.90 -8.02 8.46
CA LEU A 126 4.07 -9.13 8.00
C LEU A 126 3.41 -9.87 9.17
N ASP A 127 4.13 -10.09 10.26
CA ASP A 127 3.62 -10.77 11.47
C ASP A 127 2.66 -9.87 12.27
N SER A 128 2.74 -8.55 12.07
CA SER A 128 1.95 -7.56 12.83
C SER A 128 0.59 -7.24 12.22
N VAL A 129 0.43 -7.36 10.89
CA VAL A 129 -0.82 -7.02 10.19
C VAL A 129 -1.23 -8.08 9.18
N GLY A 130 -2.53 -8.15 8.88
CA GLY A 130 -3.09 -9.07 7.89
C GLY A 130 -3.21 -8.51 6.47
N VAL A 131 -3.09 -7.20 6.29
CA VAL A 131 -3.27 -6.51 4.99
C VAL A 131 -2.11 -6.80 4.03
N PRO A 132 -2.30 -6.65 2.70
CA PRO A 132 -1.21 -6.71 1.74
C PRO A 132 -0.14 -5.63 1.99
N VAL A 133 1.10 -5.97 1.63
CA VAL A 133 2.29 -5.15 1.89
C VAL A 133 3.03 -4.84 0.59
N ILE A 134 3.40 -3.58 0.42
CA ILE A 134 4.31 -3.08 -0.61
C ILE A 134 5.66 -2.84 0.06
N VAL A 135 6.76 -3.27 -0.56
CA VAL A 135 8.11 -3.04 -0.05
C VAL A 135 8.87 -2.18 -1.04
N THR A 136 9.35 -1.02 -0.58
CA THR A 136 10.15 -0.11 -1.39
C THR A 136 11.52 0.07 -0.75
N GLY A 137 12.57 -0.06 -1.56
CA GLY A 137 13.93 0.33 -1.18
C GLY A 137 14.14 1.84 -1.28
N HIS A 138 15.38 2.27 -1.11
CA HIS A 138 15.86 3.63 -1.36
C HIS A 138 17.07 3.62 -2.29
#